data_AF-A0A2E1TM26-F1
#
_entry.id   AF-A0A2E1TM26-F1
#
_cell.length_a   1.000
_cell.length_b   1.000
_cell.length_c   1.000
_cell.angle_alpha   90.00
_cell.angle_beta   90.00
_cell.angle_gamma   90.00
#
_symmetry.space_group_name_H-M   'P 1'
#
loop_
_entity.id
_entity.type
_entity.pdbx_description
1 polymer ?
#
loop_
_entity_poly.entity_id
_entity_poly.type
_entity_poly.pdbx_seq_one_letter_code
_entity_poly.pdbx_strand_id
1 'polypeptide(L)'
;MRRHTLMELGEDNYNEFITDIKKRLEKTSQSLSELEILVVGTRYNEDIVGSICIKIKDELKRLGVKKINSHTVPGALELPFFLNQYGIRKSVDGMIAVGCVLRGETYHFEIVANESARGIGSVQLQLGIPIINSVLTCENPKQALERAAYRPYECVAALLEMLAISAEISITT
;
A
#
# COMPACT_ATOMS: atom_id res chain seq x y z
N MET A 1 13.44 12.38 5.28
CA MET A 1 12.55 12.67 6.42
C MET A 1 12.13 11.35 7.06
N ARG A 2 12.60 11.01 8.26
CA ARG A 2 12.10 9.84 9.01
C ARG A 2 10.72 10.23 9.56
N ARG A 3 9.64 9.82 8.90
CA ARG A 3 8.34 9.76 9.57
C ARG A 3 8.47 8.65 10.60
N HIS A 4 8.34 8.96 11.88
CA HIS A 4 8.24 7.92 12.90
C HIS A 4 6.95 7.16 12.60
N THR A 5 7.05 5.84 12.45
CA THR A 5 5.89 5.04 12.05
C THR A 5 4.94 4.92 13.24
N LEU A 6 3.62 4.86 13.02
CA LEU A 6 2.64 4.73 14.12
C LEU A 6 2.92 3.49 14.99
N MET A 7 3.50 2.44 14.41
CA MET A 7 3.91 1.23 15.13
C MET A 7 5.24 1.38 15.90
N GLU A 8 6.15 2.27 15.48
CA GLU A 8 7.32 2.64 16.31
C GLU A 8 6.88 3.38 17.58
N LEU A 9 5.73 4.05 17.54
CA LEU A 9 5.12 4.71 18.70
C LEU A 9 4.35 3.73 19.61
N GLY A 10 4.22 2.45 19.24
CA GLY A 10 3.56 1.39 20.02
C GLY A 10 2.20 0.94 19.48
N GLU A 11 1.81 -0.28 19.83
CA GLU A 11 0.59 -0.95 19.34
C GLU A 11 -0.70 -0.22 19.75
N ASP A 12 -0.73 0.37 20.95
CA ASP A 12 -1.89 1.14 21.45
C ASP A 12 -2.18 2.37 20.58
N ASN A 13 -1.14 3.12 20.22
CA ASN A 13 -1.24 4.30 19.36
C ASN A 13 -1.74 3.94 17.95
N TYR A 14 -1.29 2.81 17.41
CA TYR A 14 -1.76 2.30 16.13
C TYR A 14 -3.25 1.91 16.18
N ASN A 15 -3.67 1.19 17.22
CA ASN A 15 -5.06 0.76 17.38
C ASN A 15 -6.01 1.94 17.61
N GLU A 16 -5.60 2.97 18.35
CA GLU A 16 -6.37 4.21 18.52
C GLU A 16 -6.55 4.92 17.17
N PHE A 17 -5.48 5.08 16.40
CA PHE A 17 -5.52 5.69 15.07
C PHE A 17 -6.45 4.94 14.11
N ILE A 18 -6.36 3.62 14.07
CA ILE A 18 -7.25 2.78 13.26
C ILE A 18 -8.70 2.89 13.72
N THR A 19 -8.95 3.01 15.03
CA THR A 19 -10.30 3.18 15.57
C THR A 19 -10.93 4.50 15.11
N ASP A 20 -10.15 5.58 15.04
CA ASP A 20 -10.62 6.85 14.48
C ASP A 20 -11.00 6.72 13.00
N ILE A 21 -10.14 6.09 12.18
CA ILE A 21 -10.43 5.85 10.76
C ILE A 21 -11.71 5.03 10.57
N LYS A 22 -11.92 4.00 11.37
CA LYS A 22 -13.16 3.18 11.31
C LYS A 22 -14.40 4.02 11.57
N LYS A 23 -14.39 4.87 12.60
CA LYS A 23 -15.50 5.77 12.91
C LYS A 23 -15.79 6.74 11.76
N ARG A 24 -14.75 7.21 11.06
CA ARG A 24 -14.89 8.09 9.89
C ARG A 24 -15.56 7.37 8.72
N LEU A 25 -15.12 6.15 8.39
CA LEU A 25 -15.75 5.31 7.36
C LEU A 25 -17.21 4.95 7.70
N GLU A 26 -17.52 4.69 8.97
CA GLU A 26 -18.89 4.42 9.40
C GLU A 26 -19.82 5.62 9.17
N LYS A 27 -19.33 6.85 9.37
CA LYS A 27 -20.10 8.08 9.08
C LYS A 27 -20.39 8.26 7.60
N THR A 28 -19.57 7.70 6.72
CA THR A 28 -19.76 7.76 5.27
C THR A 28 -20.59 6.59 4.72
N SER A 29 -21.20 5.78 5.60
CA SER A 29 -21.93 4.56 5.25
C SER A 29 -21.10 3.52 4.49
N GLN A 30 -19.77 3.60 4.56
CA GLN A 30 -18.87 2.67 3.87
C GLN A 30 -18.35 1.61 4.85
N SER A 31 -18.77 0.36 4.68
CA SER A 31 -18.33 -0.74 5.53
C SER A 31 -16.97 -1.27 5.07
N LEU A 32 -16.03 -1.46 6.01
CA LEU A 32 -14.76 -2.15 5.73
C LEU A 32 -14.96 -3.52 5.06
N SER A 33 -16.05 -4.21 5.38
CA SER A 33 -16.33 -5.54 4.85
C SER A 33 -16.77 -5.54 3.38
N GLU A 34 -17.17 -4.38 2.86
CA GLU A 34 -17.61 -4.20 1.48
C GLU A 34 -16.49 -3.76 0.55
N LEU A 35 -15.45 -3.13 1.12
CA LEU A 35 -14.25 -2.67 0.41
C LEU A 35 -13.55 -3.81 -0.33
N GLU A 36 -13.24 -3.56 -1.60
CA GLU A 36 -12.41 -4.40 -2.44
C GLU A 36 -11.00 -3.82 -2.55
N ILE A 37 -10.04 -4.49 -1.91
CA ILE A 37 -8.64 -4.05 -1.83
C ILE A 37 -7.75 -4.97 -2.65
N LEU A 38 -6.88 -4.38 -3.47
CA LEU A 38 -5.83 -5.10 -4.19
C LEU A 38 -4.48 -4.94 -3.50
N VAL A 39 -3.76 -6.05 -3.30
CA VAL A 39 -2.34 -6.07 -2.90
C VAL A 39 -1.52 -6.68 -4.03
N VAL A 40 -0.66 -5.89 -4.67
CA VAL A 40 0.25 -6.39 -5.72
C VAL A 40 1.69 -6.34 -5.25
N GLY A 41 2.42 -7.46 -5.36
CA GLY A 41 3.83 -7.57 -4.98
C GLY A 41 4.76 -7.82 -6.17
N THR A 42 6.00 -7.37 -6.10
CA THR A 42 7.04 -7.78 -7.06
C THR A 42 7.62 -9.15 -6.72
N ARG A 43 8.08 -9.91 -7.72
CA ARG A 43 8.82 -11.17 -7.52
C ARG A 43 10.28 -10.94 -7.14
N TYR A 44 10.88 -9.83 -7.57
CA TYR A 44 12.21 -9.47 -7.07
C TYR A 44 12.15 -9.16 -5.56
N ASN A 45 13.15 -9.65 -4.83
CA ASN A 45 13.27 -9.56 -3.36
C ASN A 45 12.08 -10.21 -2.63
N GLU A 46 11.64 -11.39 -3.11
CA GLU A 46 10.45 -12.11 -2.65
C GLU A 46 10.39 -12.37 -1.15
N ASP A 47 11.51 -12.66 -0.48
CA ASP A 47 11.51 -12.88 0.98
C ASP A 47 11.01 -11.65 1.75
N ILE A 48 11.41 -10.46 1.29
CA ILE A 48 11.01 -9.18 1.89
C ILE A 48 9.60 -8.80 1.43
N VAL A 49 9.36 -8.84 0.12
CA VAL A 49 8.11 -8.40 -0.49
C VAL A 49 6.95 -9.31 -0.09
N GLY A 50 7.16 -10.62 -0.16
CA GLY A 50 6.20 -11.64 0.25
C GLY A 50 5.82 -11.52 1.73
N SER A 51 6.81 -11.31 2.60
CA SER A 51 6.57 -11.06 4.03
C SER A 51 5.68 -9.82 4.26
N ILE A 52 5.96 -8.73 3.55
CA ILE A 52 5.14 -7.51 3.62
C ILE A 52 3.72 -7.77 3.10
N CYS A 53 3.58 -8.39 1.94
CA CYS A 53 2.28 -8.70 1.35
C CYS A 53 1.42 -9.61 2.26
N ILE A 54 2.01 -10.62 2.90
CA ILE A 54 1.30 -11.50 3.84
C ILE A 54 0.78 -10.67 5.02
N LYS A 55 1.65 -9.90 5.67
CA LYS A 55 1.27 -9.08 6.84
C LYS A 55 0.23 -8.02 6.51
N ILE A 56 0.29 -7.40 5.33
CA ILE A 56 -0.75 -6.46 4.86
C ILE A 56 -2.10 -7.17 4.79
N LYS A 57 -2.15 -8.35 4.17
CA LYS A 57 -3.41 -9.11 4.02
C LYS A 57 -3.95 -9.54 5.38
N ASP A 58 -3.08 -10.00 6.27
CA ASP A 58 -3.48 -10.43 7.61
C ASP A 58 -4.02 -9.26 8.44
N GLU A 59 -3.38 -8.09 8.33
CA GLU A 59 -3.87 -6.89 8.99
C GLU A 59 -5.21 -6.41 8.41
N LEU A 60 -5.36 -6.34 7.09
CA LEU A 60 -6.65 -6.01 6.46
C LEU A 60 -7.77 -6.96 6.91
N LYS A 61 -7.49 -8.27 6.99
CA LYS A 61 -8.44 -9.27 7.51
C LYS A 61 -8.77 -9.02 8.97
N ARG A 62 -7.76 -8.78 9.82
CA ARG A 62 -7.92 -8.46 11.25
C ARG A 62 -8.84 -7.25 11.43
N LEU A 63 -8.74 -6.26 10.55
CA LEU A 63 -9.55 -5.06 10.61
C LEU A 63 -10.98 -5.23 10.08
N GLY A 64 -11.27 -6.32 9.37
CA GLY A 64 -12.61 -6.67 8.89
C GLY A 64 -12.82 -6.57 7.38
N VAL A 65 -11.77 -6.32 6.60
CA VAL A 65 -11.85 -6.32 5.13
C VAL A 65 -11.99 -7.74 4.61
N LYS A 66 -13.04 -8.01 3.82
CA LYS A 66 -13.35 -9.36 3.32
C LYS A 66 -12.87 -9.61 1.90
N LYS A 67 -12.90 -8.61 1.02
CA LYS A 67 -12.53 -8.75 -0.40
C LYS A 67 -11.10 -8.27 -0.61
N ILE A 68 -10.15 -9.18 -0.46
CA ILE A 68 -8.73 -8.88 -0.64
C ILE A 68 -8.20 -9.71 -1.81
N ASN A 69 -7.92 -9.04 -2.92
CA ASN A 69 -7.28 -9.65 -4.08
C ASN A 69 -5.77 -9.51 -3.97
N SER A 70 -5.01 -10.48 -4.48
CA SER A 70 -3.56 -10.38 -4.53
C SER A 70 -2.95 -10.93 -5.80
N HIS A 71 -1.94 -10.23 -6.31
CA HIS A 71 -1.21 -10.62 -7.52
C HIS A 71 0.28 -10.37 -7.38
N THR A 72 1.07 -11.00 -8.24
CA THR A 72 2.50 -10.71 -8.36
C THR A 72 2.84 -10.24 -9.77
N VAL A 73 3.82 -9.35 -9.86
CA VAL A 73 4.43 -8.88 -11.11
C VAL A 73 5.95 -9.14 -11.07
N PRO A 74 6.65 -9.16 -12.21
CA PRO A 74 8.10 -9.42 -12.23
C PRO A 74 8.89 -8.44 -11.34
N GLY A 75 8.81 -7.13 -11.63
CA GLY A 75 9.55 -6.09 -10.92
C GLY A 75 8.75 -4.80 -10.71
N ALA A 76 9.42 -3.81 -10.11
CA ALA A 76 8.78 -2.55 -9.71
C ALA A 76 8.35 -1.69 -10.90
N LEU A 77 9.06 -1.78 -12.04
CA LEU A 77 8.72 -1.07 -13.26
C LEU A 77 7.42 -1.57 -13.90
N GLU A 78 7.00 -2.80 -13.62
CA GLU A 78 5.76 -3.38 -14.12
C GLU A 78 4.53 -3.04 -13.25
N LEU A 79 4.74 -2.56 -12.01
CA LEU A 79 3.65 -2.20 -11.09
C LEU A 79 2.67 -1.19 -11.71
N PRO A 80 3.11 -0.06 -12.31
CA PRO A 80 2.20 0.91 -12.90
C PRO A 80 1.28 0.30 -13.97
N PHE A 81 1.86 -0.49 -14.89
CA PHE A 81 1.09 -1.14 -15.94
C PHE A 81 0.03 -2.08 -15.36
N PHE A 82 0.42 -2.95 -14.42
CA PHE A 82 -0.52 -3.88 -13.80
C PHE A 82 -1.64 -3.17 -13.05
N LEU A 83 -1.30 -2.18 -12.21
CA LEU A 83 -2.27 -1.39 -11.44
C LEU A 83 -3.29 -0.71 -12.35
N ASN A 84 -2.83 -0.06 -13.43
CA ASN A 84 -3.72 0.57 -14.40
C ASN A 84 -4.64 -0.46 -15.05
N GLN A 85 -4.08 -1.58 -15.49
CA GLN A 85 -4.85 -2.62 -16.17
C GLN A 85 -5.90 -3.27 -15.26
N TYR A 86 -5.60 -3.39 -13.96
CA TYR A 86 -6.53 -3.87 -12.96
C TYR A 86 -7.63 -2.84 -12.68
N GLY A 87 -7.26 -1.60 -12.37
CA GLY A 87 -8.18 -0.53 -12.00
C GLY A 87 -9.18 -0.16 -13.09
N ILE A 88 -8.83 -0.28 -14.38
CA ILE A 88 -9.79 -0.04 -15.48
C ILE A 88 -10.70 -1.23 -15.79
N ARG A 89 -10.42 -2.44 -15.30
CA ARG A 89 -11.16 -3.67 -15.63
C ARG A 89 -11.94 -4.27 -14.46
N LYS A 90 -11.60 -3.89 -13.24
CA LYS A 90 -12.12 -4.49 -12.01
C LYS A 90 -12.61 -3.37 -11.10
N SER A 91 -13.66 -3.68 -10.34
CA SER A 91 -14.04 -2.82 -9.21
C SER A 91 -12.98 -2.95 -8.14
N VAL A 92 -12.41 -1.85 -7.70
CA VAL A 92 -11.42 -1.82 -6.61
C VAL A 92 -11.51 -0.47 -5.94
N ASP A 93 -11.65 -0.47 -4.61
CA ASP A 93 -11.74 0.76 -3.83
C ASP A 93 -10.35 1.32 -3.53
N GLY A 94 -9.36 0.44 -3.35
CA GLY A 94 -8.01 0.84 -2.97
C GLY A 94 -6.96 -0.21 -3.32
N MET A 95 -5.74 0.24 -3.57
CA MET A 95 -4.63 -0.63 -3.99
C MET A 95 -3.37 -0.40 -3.16
N ILE A 96 -2.58 -1.44 -2.97
CA ILE A 96 -1.25 -1.36 -2.35
C ILE A 96 -0.23 -2.02 -3.28
N ALA A 97 0.75 -1.24 -3.71
CA ALA A 97 1.84 -1.68 -4.58
C ALA A 97 3.09 -1.93 -3.76
N VAL A 98 3.48 -3.19 -3.60
CA VAL A 98 4.58 -3.62 -2.75
C VAL A 98 5.76 -4.03 -3.62
N GLY A 99 6.94 -3.52 -3.30
CA GLY A 99 8.18 -3.94 -3.95
C GLY A 99 9.37 -3.66 -3.06
N CYS A 100 10.54 -4.11 -3.49
CA CYS A 100 11.80 -3.74 -2.87
C CYS A 100 12.87 -3.60 -3.96
N VAL A 101 13.51 -2.45 -3.99
CA VAL A 101 14.60 -2.07 -4.88
C VAL A 101 15.80 -1.82 -4.00
N LEU A 102 16.81 -2.68 -4.12
CA LEU A 102 18.06 -2.57 -3.38
C LEU A 102 19.12 -1.91 -4.28
N ARG A 103 19.92 -1.01 -3.70
CA ARG A 103 21.01 -0.36 -4.43
C ARG A 103 22.02 -1.41 -4.92
N GLY A 104 22.32 -1.33 -6.21
CA GLY A 104 23.42 -2.05 -6.85
C GLY A 104 24.53 -1.09 -7.28
N GLU A 105 25.37 -1.55 -8.21
CA GLU A 105 26.57 -0.81 -8.64
C GLU A 105 26.31 0.27 -9.69
N THR A 106 25.15 0.24 -10.34
CA THR A 106 24.84 1.08 -11.49
C THR A 106 23.65 2.00 -11.23
N TYR A 107 23.50 3.00 -12.10
CA TYR A 107 22.37 3.95 -12.10
C TYR A 107 20.99 3.28 -12.32
N HIS A 108 20.96 1.97 -12.58
CA HIS A 108 19.72 1.22 -12.72
C HIS A 108 18.84 1.30 -11.46
N PHE A 109 19.45 1.42 -10.27
CA PHE A 109 18.72 1.64 -9.02
C PHE A 109 17.82 2.87 -9.09
N GLU A 110 18.38 4.02 -9.49
CA GLU A 110 17.68 5.29 -9.61
C GLU A 110 16.55 5.21 -10.62
N ILE A 111 16.82 4.59 -11.78
CA ILE A 111 15.80 4.40 -12.82
C ILE A 111 14.63 3.59 -12.25
N VAL A 112 14.89 2.40 -11.69
CA VAL A 112 13.83 1.52 -11.20
C VAL A 112 13.06 2.17 -10.04
N ALA A 113 13.76 2.76 -9.07
CA ALA A 113 13.18 3.39 -7.90
C ALA A 113 12.29 4.59 -8.28
N ASN A 114 12.82 5.53 -9.08
CA ASN A 114 12.13 6.77 -9.40
C ASN A 114 11.00 6.53 -10.41
N GLU A 115 11.23 5.72 -11.45
CA GLU A 115 10.25 5.53 -12.51
C GLU A 115 9.07 4.67 -12.07
N SER A 116 9.30 3.67 -11.20
CA SER A 116 8.19 2.93 -10.60
C SER A 116 7.34 3.83 -9.68
N ALA A 117 7.96 4.64 -8.83
CA ALA A 117 7.26 5.57 -7.96
C ALA A 117 6.46 6.62 -8.74
N ARG A 118 7.06 7.19 -9.79
CA ARG A 118 6.39 8.13 -10.70
C ARG A 118 5.20 7.48 -11.40
N GLY A 119 5.39 6.29 -11.97
CA GLY A 119 4.34 5.56 -12.67
C GLY A 119 3.16 5.20 -11.76
N ILE A 120 3.42 4.72 -10.55
CA ILE A 120 2.37 4.42 -9.56
C ILE A 120 1.57 5.69 -9.23
N GLY A 121 2.26 6.81 -9.00
CA GLY A 121 1.62 8.10 -8.75
C GLY A 121 0.76 8.58 -9.91
N SER A 122 1.24 8.47 -11.15
CA SER A 122 0.48 8.82 -12.34
C SER A 122 -0.80 7.98 -12.49
N VAL A 123 -0.70 6.66 -12.28
CA VAL A 123 -1.85 5.75 -12.36
C VAL A 123 -2.88 6.05 -11.28
N GLN A 124 -2.45 6.34 -10.05
CA GLN A 124 -3.34 6.75 -8.95
C GLN A 124 -4.18 7.98 -9.36
N LEU A 125 -3.54 9.02 -9.90
CA LEU A 125 -4.22 10.25 -10.31
C LEU A 125 -5.15 10.01 -11.51
N GLN A 126 -4.75 9.17 -12.46
CA GLN A 126 -5.55 8.84 -13.63
C GLN A 126 -6.81 8.06 -13.27
N LEU A 127 -6.71 7.10 -12.35
CA LEU A 127 -7.85 6.27 -11.95
C LEU A 127 -8.76 6.96 -10.92
N GLY A 128 -8.23 7.92 -10.16
CA GLY A 128 -8.95 8.51 -9.02
C GLY A 128 -9.13 7.52 -7.86
N ILE A 129 -8.33 6.44 -7.82
CA ILE A 129 -8.39 5.39 -6.80
C ILE A 129 -7.12 5.49 -5.95
N PRO A 130 -7.19 5.50 -4.60
CA PRO A 130 -6.01 5.48 -3.74
C PRO A 130 -5.08 4.28 -4.01
N ILE A 131 -3.80 4.56 -4.27
CA ILE A 131 -2.74 3.56 -4.47
C ILE A 131 -1.57 3.85 -3.53
N ILE A 132 -1.38 3.01 -2.52
CA ILE A 132 -0.26 3.13 -1.61
C ILE A 132 1.00 2.55 -2.26
N ASN A 133 1.97 3.42 -2.54
CA ASN A 133 3.30 3.01 -2.99
C ASN A 133 4.13 2.48 -1.80
N SER A 134 4.28 1.17 -1.73
CA SER A 134 5.10 0.42 -0.78
C SER A 134 6.34 -0.21 -1.41
N VAL A 135 6.88 0.40 -2.48
CA VAL A 135 8.19 0.02 -3.00
C VAL A 135 9.28 0.54 -2.06
N LEU A 136 9.96 -0.37 -1.36
CA LEU A 136 11.08 -0.05 -0.50
C LEU A 136 12.31 0.27 -1.36
N THR A 137 12.86 1.46 -1.24
CA THR A 137 14.12 1.87 -1.90
C THR A 137 15.21 1.95 -0.84
N CYS A 138 16.07 0.93 -0.78
CA CYS A 138 17.04 0.77 0.30
C CYS A 138 18.46 0.62 -0.22
N GLU A 139 19.43 1.06 0.57
CA GLU A 139 20.85 0.96 0.24
C GLU A 139 21.40 -0.46 0.44
N ASN A 140 20.76 -1.25 1.31
CA ASN A 140 21.19 -2.62 1.63
C ASN A 140 20.04 -3.48 2.19
N PRO A 141 20.20 -4.82 2.24
CA PRO A 141 19.18 -5.74 2.76
C PRO A 141 18.79 -5.48 4.21
N LYS A 142 19.73 -5.06 5.07
CA LYS A 142 19.44 -4.77 6.49
C LYS A 142 18.42 -3.65 6.64
N GLN A 143 18.60 -2.55 5.90
CA GLN A 143 17.62 -1.46 5.89
C GLN A 143 16.25 -1.93 5.37
N ALA A 144 16.23 -2.78 4.35
CA ALA A 144 14.98 -3.32 3.82
C ALA A 144 14.25 -4.20 4.84
N LEU A 145 14.98 -5.03 5.61
CA LEU A 145 14.41 -5.84 6.68
C LEU A 145 13.84 -4.97 7.82
N GLU A 146 14.59 -3.95 8.27
CA GLU A 146 14.14 -3.02 9.31
C GLU A 146 12.85 -2.30 8.87
N ARG A 147 12.78 -1.86 7.61
CA ARG A 147 11.57 -1.20 7.08
C ARG A 147 10.41 -2.17 6.91
N ALA A 148 10.67 -3.40 6.48
CA ALA A 148 9.65 -4.44 6.29
C ALA A 148 8.92 -4.82 7.59
N ALA A 149 9.52 -4.55 8.77
CA ALA A 149 8.88 -4.80 10.06
C ALA A 149 7.61 -3.96 10.27
N TYR A 150 7.64 -2.69 9.87
CA TYR A 150 6.56 -1.72 10.13
C TYR A 150 5.75 -1.36 8.88
N ARG A 151 6.34 -1.55 7.69
CA ARG A 151 5.74 -1.15 6.42
C ARG A 151 4.31 -1.69 6.19
N PRO A 152 3.97 -2.93 6.56
CA PRO A 152 2.61 -3.44 6.39
C PRO A 152 1.55 -2.56 7.05
N TYR A 153 1.77 -2.20 8.32
CA TYR A 153 0.83 -1.43 9.13
C TYR A 153 0.69 0.01 8.63
N GLU A 154 1.81 0.62 8.22
CA GLU A 154 1.80 1.95 7.59
C GLU A 154 0.94 1.95 6.32
N CYS A 155 1.09 0.92 5.48
CA CYS A 155 0.36 0.86 4.21
C CYS A 155 -1.14 0.68 4.43
N VAL A 156 -1.52 -0.18 5.38
CA VAL A 156 -2.92 -0.40 5.70
C VAL A 156 -3.54 0.87 6.29
N ALA A 157 -2.88 1.49 7.27
CA ALA A 157 -3.37 2.73 7.87
C ALA A 157 -3.53 3.84 6.84
N ALA A 158 -2.50 4.08 6.02
CA ALA A 158 -2.54 5.10 4.97
C ALA A 158 -3.63 4.81 3.94
N LEU A 159 -3.82 3.55 3.53
CA LEU A 159 -4.88 3.21 2.57
C LEU A 159 -6.26 3.50 3.16
N LEU A 160 -6.55 2.98 4.36
CA LEU A 160 -7.86 3.17 4.98
C LEU A 160 -8.17 4.64 5.26
N GLU A 161 -7.16 5.42 5.65
CA GLU A 161 -7.31 6.86 5.83
C GLU A 161 -7.62 7.57 4.50
N MET A 162 -6.92 7.23 3.42
CA MET A 162 -7.21 7.80 2.10
C MET A 162 -8.61 7.43 1.59
N LEU A 163 -9.07 6.22 1.87
CA LEU A 163 -10.44 5.79 1.55
C LEU A 163 -11.48 6.61 2.35
N ALA A 164 -11.24 6.81 3.65
CA ALA A 164 -12.10 7.65 4.48
C ALA A 164 -12.19 9.08 3.94
N ILE A 165 -11.03 9.69 3.62
CA ILE A 165 -10.96 11.03 3.03
C ILE A 165 -11.73 11.09 1.71
N SER A 166 -11.54 10.11 0.82
CA SER A 166 -12.23 10.05 -0.46
C SER A 166 -13.74 9.98 -0.27
N ALA A 167 -14.23 9.18 0.66
CA ALA A 167 -15.64 9.03 0.95
C ALA A 167 -16.26 10.31 1.55
N GLU A 168 -15.54 10.98 2.45
CA GLU A 168 -15.95 12.26 3.04
C GLU A 168 -16.13 13.36 1.98
N ILE A 169 -15.19 13.43 1.02
CA ILE A 169 -15.27 14.39 -0.10
C ILE A 169 -16.49 14.10 -0.99
N SER A 170 -16.77 12.84 -1.29
CA SER A 170 -17.89 12.44 -2.15
C SER A 170 -19.27 12.76 -1.57
N ILE A 171 -19.43 12.83 -0.25
CA ILE A 171 -20.71 13.17 0.41
C ILE A 171 -20.98 14.68 0.43
N THR A 172 -19.92 15.49 0.34
CA THR A 172 -20.01 16.96 0.45
C THR A 172 -20.32 17.62 -0.91
N THR A 173 -20.26 16.85 -2.01
CA THR A 173 -20.45 17.32 -3.40
C THR A 173 -21.80 16.88 -3.93
#